data_AF-A0A9E1WMU9-F1
#
_entry.id   AF-A0A9E1WMU9-F1
#
_cell.length_a   1.000
_cell.length_b   1.000
_cell.length_c   1.000
_cell.angle_alpha   90.00
_cell.angle_beta   90.00
_cell.angle_gamma   90.00
#
_symmetry.space_group_name_H-M   'P 1'
#
loop_
_entity.id
_entity.type
_entity.pdbx_description
1 polymer ?
#
loop_
_entity_poly.entity_id
_entity_poly.type
_entity_poly.pdbx_seq_one_letter_code
_entity_poly.pdbx_strand_id
1 'polypeptide(L)'
;MLLIAEPLIIVWVGAEYSAAFIPLAILAATTPLGIGQNSAIQVFYAMSKHRYYAYLNITEAAFNLAISLLLVKEYGIVGVALGTAIPFVISKLIFVPHLICKFTEIPLKEYMFNLVKPIILILFLESGCLGLISYFKLDNFWQVFALASFWQILIGIILLKFIASKDDYAYAMDTVPIIGKILRRQE
;
A
#
# COMPACT_ATOMS: atom_id res chain seq x y z
N MET A 1 -8.93 -1.96 -0.79
CA MET A 1 -9.32 -0.96 -1.85
C MET A 1 -9.35 -1.52 -3.27
N LEU A 2 -8.31 -2.23 -3.72
CA LEU A 2 -8.17 -2.78 -5.09
C LEU A 2 -9.39 -3.62 -5.55
N LEU A 3 -9.99 -4.31 -4.60
CA LEU A 3 -11.05 -5.30 -4.82
C LEU A 3 -12.45 -4.67 -5.01
N ILE A 4 -12.56 -3.39 -4.68
CA ILE A 4 -13.79 -2.58 -4.81
C ILE A 4 -13.67 -1.58 -5.97
N ALA A 5 -12.48 -1.49 -6.56
CA ALA A 5 -12.14 -0.44 -7.50
C ALA A 5 -12.98 -0.48 -8.78
N GLU A 6 -13.28 -1.67 -9.32
CA GLU A 6 -14.13 -1.81 -10.52
C GLU A 6 -15.59 -1.42 -10.26
N PRO A 7 -16.30 -1.97 -9.25
CA PRO A 7 -17.64 -1.49 -8.89
C PRO A 7 -17.67 0.02 -8.60
N LEU A 8 -16.65 0.54 -7.93
CA LEU A 8 -16.53 1.97 -7.66
C LEU A 8 -16.42 2.79 -8.95
N ILE A 9 -15.57 2.40 -9.91
CA ILE A 9 -15.44 3.09 -11.21
C ILE A 9 -16.78 3.08 -11.94
N ILE A 10 -17.44 1.92 -12.02
CA ILE A 10 -18.70 1.77 -12.75
C ILE A 10 -19.79 2.66 -12.16
N VAL A 11 -19.91 2.69 -10.83
CA VAL A 11 -20.99 3.42 -10.14
C VAL A 11 -20.69 4.92 -10.02
N TRP A 12 -19.42 5.31 -9.91
CA TRP A 12 -19.02 6.71 -9.71
C TRP A 12 -18.77 7.47 -11.02
N VAL A 13 -18.02 6.86 -11.95
CA VAL A 13 -17.63 7.49 -13.22
C VAL A 13 -18.54 7.05 -14.36
N GLY A 14 -18.91 5.77 -14.34
CA GLY A 14 -19.74 5.14 -15.37
C GLY A 14 -19.07 3.90 -15.96
N ALA A 15 -19.89 2.98 -16.47
CA ALA A 15 -19.45 1.69 -17.00
C ALA A 15 -18.47 1.82 -18.20
N GLU A 16 -18.54 2.93 -18.93
CA GLU A 16 -17.66 3.24 -20.07
C GLU A 16 -16.19 3.36 -19.67
N TYR A 17 -15.90 3.60 -18.38
CA TYR A 17 -14.55 3.77 -17.84
C TYR A 17 -13.96 2.49 -17.24
N SER A 18 -14.60 1.33 -17.44
CA SER A 18 -14.12 0.04 -16.92
C SER A 18 -12.67 -0.28 -17.35
N ALA A 19 -12.24 0.19 -18.52
CA ALA A 19 -10.85 0.05 -18.99
C ALA A 19 -9.81 0.71 -18.06
N ALA A 20 -10.20 1.70 -17.25
CA ALA A 20 -9.33 2.35 -16.26
C ALA A 20 -9.05 1.47 -15.03
N PHE A 21 -9.79 0.37 -14.84
CA PHE A 21 -9.59 -0.56 -13.73
C PHE A 21 -8.19 -1.17 -13.75
N ILE A 22 -7.70 -1.63 -14.90
CA ILE A 22 -6.40 -2.31 -14.99
C ILE A 22 -5.23 -1.39 -14.57
N PRO A 23 -5.07 -0.16 -15.12
CA PRO A 23 -4.05 0.78 -14.66
C PRO A 23 -4.16 1.10 -13.16
N LEU A 24 -5.39 1.32 -12.68
CA LEU A 24 -5.64 1.60 -11.26
C LEU A 24 -5.21 0.43 -10.38
N ALA A 25 -5.55 -0.80 -10.77
CA ALA A 25 -5.20 -2.02 -10.06
C ALA A 25 -3.68 -2.18 -9.94
N ILE A 26 -2.94 -1.95 -11.03
CA ILE A 26 -1.48 -2.00 -11.05
C ILE A 26 -0.89 -0.99 -10.06
N LEU A 27 -1.30 0.27 -10.11
CA LEU A 27 -0.76 1.33 -9.24
C LEU A 27 -1.14 1.10 -7.78
N ALA A 28 -2.41 0.79 -7.51
CA ALA A 28 -2.93 0.53 -6.17
C ALA A 28 -2.25 -0.67 -5.51
N ALA A 29 -1.83 -1.69 -6.29
CA ALA A 29 -1.10 -2.84 -5.77
C ALA A 29 0.28 -2.47 -5.24
N THR A 30 0.89 -1.42 -5.78
CA THR A 30 2.24 -0.99 -5.38
C THR A 30 2.25 -0.02 -4.20
N THR A 31 1.18 0.75 -4.00
CA THR A 31 1.08 1.78 -2.94
C THR A 31 1.50 1.29 -1.53
N PRO A 32 1.12 0.07 -1.07
CA PRO A 32 1.53 -0.41 0.25
C PRO A 32 3.06 -0.49 0.43
N LEU A 33 3.80 -0.74 -0.64
CA LEU A 33 5.27 -0.75 -0.61
C LEU A 33 5.83 0.63 -0.28
N GLY A 34 5.23 1.70 -0.83
CA GLY A 34 5.63 3.07 -0.53
C GLY A 34 5.41 3.42 0.94
N ILE A 35 4.21 3.12 1.43
CA ILE A 35 3.82 3.36 2.83
C ILE A 35 4.74 2.59 3.78
N GLY A 36 5.01 1.31 3.50
CA GLY A 36 5.90 0.47 4.30
C GLY A 36 7.35 0.97 4.36
N GLN A 37 7.78 1.75 3.36
CA GLN A 37 9.12 2.32 3.29
C GLN A 37 9.27 3.69 3.98
N ASN A 38 8.18 4.31 4.45
CA ASN A 38 8.24 5.62 5.11
C ASN A 38 9.20 5.65 6.30
N SER A 39 9.21 4.60 7.14
CA SER A 39 10.12 4.52 8.29
C SER A 39 11.59 4.49 7.84
N ALA A 40 11.92 3.77 6.77
CA ALA A 40 13.29 3.74 6.24
C ALA A 40 13.71 5.11 5.68
N ILE A 41 12.79 5.82 5.03
CA ILE A 41 13.01 7.16 4.51
C ILE A 41 13.33 8.14 5.66
N GLN A 42 12.59 8.07 6.77
CA GLN A 42 12.87 8.90 7.95
C GLN A 42 14.25 8.62 8.55
N VAL A 43 14.67 7.35 8.55
CA VAL A 43 16.02 6.99 9.00
C VAL A 43 17.10 7.54 8.05
N PHE A 44 16.89 7.55 6.72
CA PHE A 44 17.82 8.24 5.81
C PHE A 44 17.95 9.73 6.11
N TYR A 45 16.85 10.41 6.45
CA TYR A 45 16.89 11.81 6.86
C TYR A 45 17.63 11.99 8.18
N ALA A 46 17.33 11.19 9.20
CA ALA A 46 17.98 11.24 10.50
C ALA A 46 19.50 11.03 10.43
N MET A 47 19.97 10.15 9.55
CA MET A 47 21.40 9.89 9.34
C MET A 47 22.08 10.88 8.38
N SER A 48 21.38 11.93 7.92
CA SER A 48 21.87 12.85 6.88
C SER A 48 22.29 12.14 5.58
N LYS A 49 21.64 11.01 5.26
CA LYS A 49 21.86 10.19 4.04
C LYS A 49 20.80 10.42 2.96
N HIS A 50 20.00 11.49 3.06
CA HIS A 50 18.94 11.84 2.10
C HIS A 50 19.38 11.89 0.64
N ARG A 51 20.66 12.19 0.36
CA ARG A 51 21.24 12.13 -1.00
C ARG A 51 21.07 10.76 -1.67
N TYR A 52 21.18 9.66 -0.93
CA TYR A 52 21.01 8.32 -1.49
C TYR A 52 19.56 8.08 -1.93
N TYR A 53 18.61 8.55 -1.11
CA TYR A 53 17.19 8.49 -1.46
C TYR A 53 16.86 9.40 -2.64
N ALA A 54 17.48 10.59 -2.73
CA ALA A 54 17.34 11.48 -3.87
C ALA A 54 17.84 10.84 -5.18
N TYR A 55 19.02 10.21 -5.16
CA TYR A 55 19.53 9.49 -6.33
C TYR A 55 18.61 8.33 -6.73
N LEU A 56 18.09 7.56 -5.77
CA LEU A 56 17.10 6.52 -6.05
C LEU A 56 15.87 7.08 -6.75
N ASN A 57 15.29 8.18 -6.25
CA ASN A 57 14.11 8.79 -6.86
C ASN A 57 14.39 9.32 -8.28
N ILE A 58 15.56 9.92 -8.52
CA ILE A 58 15.95 10.37 -9.86
C ILE A 58 16.07 9.17 -10.81
N THR A 59 16.73 8.10 -10.38
CA THR A 59 16.86 6.89 -11.20
C THR A 59 15.49 6.23 -11.45
N GLU A 60 14.64 6.16 -10.42
CA GLU A 60 13.28 5.62 -10.52
C GLU A 60 12.44 6.42 -11.52
N ALA A 61 12.51 7.76 -11.47
CA ALA A 61 11.82 8.63 -12.41
C ALA A 61 12.33 8.47 -13.86
N ALA A 62 13.64 8.33 -14.05
CA ALA A 62 14.22 8.11 -15.37
C ALA A 62 13.78 6.76 -15.97
N PHE A 63 13.83 5.68 -15.18
CA PHE A 63 13.32 4.38 -15.61
C PHE A 63 11.82 4.39 -15.83
N ASN A 64 11.06 5.12 -15.01
CA ASN A 64 9.62 5.27 -15.19
C ASN A 64 9.31 5.88 -16.56
N LEU A 65 9.90 7.03 -16.88
CA LEU A 65 9.71 7.68 -18.17
C LEU A 65 10.13 6.78 -19.33
N ALA A 66 11.30 6.14 -19.24
CA ALA A 66 11.81 5.27 -20.30
C ALA A 66 10.87 4.08 -20.56
N ILE A 67 10.45 3.35 -19.52
CA ILE A 67 9.58 2.19 -19.65
C ILE A 67 8.19 2.63 -20.12
N SER A 68 7.64 3.73 -19.59
CA SER A 68 6.35 4.26 -20.04
C SER A 68 6.37 4.61 -21.53
N LEU A 69 7.42 5.26 -22.04
CA LEU A 69 7.54 5.61 -23.46
C LEU A 69 7.68 4.37 -24.37
N LEU A 70 8.31 3.30 -23.87
CA LEU A 70 8.42 2.03 -24.59
C LEU A 70 7.07 1.30 -24.63
N LEU A 71 6.41 1.16 -23.47
CA LEU A 71 5.20 0.35 -23.35
C LEU A 71 3.92 1.07 -23.79
N VAL A 72 3.88 2.41 -23.82
CA VAL A 72 2.66 3.14 -24.21
C VAL A 72 2.21 2.84 -25.64
N LYS A 73 3.14 2.51 -26.54
CA LYS A 73 2.82 2.21 -27.94
C LYS A 73 2.05 0.89 -28.10
N GLU A 74 2.40 -0.11 -27.30
CA GLU A 74 1.81 -1.46 -27.39
C GLU A 74 0.67 -1.68 -26.39
N TYR A 75 0.78 -1.09 -25.19
CA TYR A 75 -0.12 -1.32 -24.07
C TYR A 75 -0.92 -0.07 -23.65
N GLY A 76 -0.77 1.06 -24.36
CA GLY A 76 -1.46 2.30 -24.03
C GLY A 76 -1.21 2.76 -22.59
N ILE A 77 -2.30 3.17 -21.91
CA ILE A 77 -2.23 3.64 -20.52
C ILE A 77 -1.84 2.54 -19.52
N VAL A 78 -2.10 1.27 -19.83
CA VAL A 78 -1.61 0.14 -19.01
C VAL A 78 -0.09 0.09 -19.04
N GLY A 79 0.52 0.35 -20.20
CA GLY A 79 1.97 0.46 -20.34
C GLY A 79 2.56 1.59 -19.48
N VAL A 80 1.86 2.72 -19.38
CA VAL A 80 2.27 3.84 -18.51
C VAL A 80 2.21 3.44 -17.03
N ALA A 81 1.14 2.74 -16.60
CA ALA A 81 1.01 2.24 -15.24
C ALA A 81 2.11 1.22 -14.89
N LEU A 82 2.46 0.32 -15.80
CA LEU A 82 3.59 -0.60 -15.65
C LEU A 82 4.93 0.13 -15.56
N GLY A 83 5.12 1.16 -16.40
CA GLY A 83 6.30 2.03 -16.33
C GLY A 83 6.44 2.72 -14.97
N THR A 84 5.34 3.00 -14.28
CA THR A 84 5.40 3.51 -12.90
C THR A 84 5.63 2.40 -11.88
N ALA A 85 4.90 1.28 -11.99
CA ALA A 85 4.94 0.21 -11.01
C ALA A 85 6.29 -0.53 -10.96
N ILE A 86 6.90 -0.84 -12.12
CA ILE A 86 8.10 -1.68 -12.18
C ILE A 86 9.30 -1.02 -11.46
N PRO A 87 9.71 0.23 -11.79
CA PRO A 87 10.80 0.90 -11.09
C PRO A 87 10.49 1.10 -9.61
N PHE A 88 9.24 1.43 -9.28
CA PHE A 88 8.81 1.65 -7.90
C PHE A 88 8.96 0.37 -7.06
N VAL A 89 8.46 -0.77 -7.55
CA VAL A 89 8.58 -2.06 -6.86
C VAL A 89 10.04 -2.44 -6.66
N ILE A 90 10.87 -2.32 -7.70
CA ILE A 90 12.32 -2.61 -7.61
C ILE A 90 12.99 -1.70 -6.58
N SER A 91 12.70 -0.40 -6.62
CA SER A 91 13.20 0.60 -5.68
C SER A 91 12.84 0.25 -4.24
N LYS A 92 11.55 -0.03 -3.96
CA LYS A 92 11.04 -0.25 -2.60
C LYS A 92 11.31 -1.66 -2.05
N LEU A 93 11.51 -2.69 -2.88
CA LEU A 93 11.79 -4.06 -2.42
C LEU A 93 13.27 -4.44 -2.45
N ILE A 94 14.08 -3.78 -3.26
CA ILE A 94 15.50 -4.17 -3.44
C ILE A 94 16.39 -3.04 -2.95
N PHE A 95 16.31 -1.87 -3.57
CA PHE A 95 17.29 -0.82 -3.33
C PHE A 95 17.16 -0.16 -1.95
N VAL A 96 15.96 0.23 -1.55
CA VAL A 96 15.74 0.84 -0.22
C VAL A 96 16.11 -0.14 0.91
N PRO A 97 15.62 -1.40 0.93
CA PRO A 97 16.01 -2.38 1.95
C PRO A 97 17.51 -2.64 1.99
N HIS A 98 18.16 -2.75 0.83
CA HIS A 98 19.61 -2.96 0.78
C HIS A 98 20.39 -1.80 1.38
N LEU A 99 20.05 -0.56 1.00
CA LEU A 99 20.74 0.63 1.49
C LEU A 99 20.50 0.85 2.98
N ILE A 100 19.27 0.66 3.47
CA ILE A 100 18.98 0.89 4.88
C ILE A 100 19.71 -0.11 5.76
N CYS A 101 19.66 -1.40 5.43
CA CYS A 101 20.38 -2.46 6.16
C CYS A 101 21.89 -2.23 6.15
N LYS A 102 22.45 -1.68 5.07
CA LYS A 102 23.87 -1.31 5.01
C LYS A 102 24.24 -0.20 5.99
N PHE A 103 23.33 0.72 6.32
CA PHE A 103 23.60 1.84 7.21
C PHE A 103 23.16 1.62 8.66
N THR A 104 22.21 0.71 8.91
CA THR A 104 21.63 0.48 10.25
C THR A 104 22.05 -0.84 10.90
N GLU A 105 22.90 -1.63 10.23
CA GLU A 105 23.34 -2.97 10.68
C GLU A 105 22.19 -3.99 10.89
N ILE A 106 20.97 -3.64 10.48
CA ILE A 106 19.81 -4.55 10.55
C ILE A 106 19.98 -5.64 9.50
N PRO A 107 19.85 -6.94 9.84
CA PRO A 107 19.88 -8.02 8.88
C PRO A 107 18.79 -7.87 7.81
N LEU A 108 19.16 -7.98 6.52
CA LEU A 108 18.21 -7.85 5.40
C LEU A 108 17.00 -8.78 5.53
N LYS A 109 17.22 -10.00 6.02
CA LYS A 109 16.14 -10.98 6.24
C LYS A 109 15.11 -10.49 7.26
N GLU A 110 15.57 -9.88 8.35
CA GLU A 110 14.70 -9.35 9.40
C GLU A 110 13.90 -8.17 8.87
N TYR A 111 14.57 -7.26 8.17
CA TYR A 111 13.94 -6.11 7.53
C TYR A 111 12.85 -6.54 6.53
N MET A 112 13.18 -7.47 5.63
CA MET A 112 12.25 -7.97 4.62
C MET A 112 11.08 -8.72 5.25
N PHE A 113 11.30 -9.50 6.31
CA PHE A 113 10.22 -10.17 7.03
C PHE A 113 9.25 -9.16 7.65
N ASN A 114 9.77 -8.11 8.29
CA ASN A 114 8.97 -7.05 8.89
C ASN A 114 8.25 -6.17 7.85
N LEU A 115 8.79 -6.03 6.64
CA LEU A 115 8.14 -5.34 5.52
C LEU A 115 7.02 -6.19 4.89
N VAL A 116 7.28 -7.47 4.62
CA VAL A 116 6.38 -8.34 3.84
C VAL A 116 5.25 -8.93 4.69
N LYS A 117 5.50 -9.23 5.97
CA LYS A 117 4.48 -9.80 6.87
C LYS A 117 3.19 -8.94 6.94
N PRO A 118 3.25 -7.61 7.15
CA PRO A 118 2.06 -6.76 7.11
C PRO A 118 1.34 -6.79 5.75
N ILE A 119 2.10 -6.79 4.65
CA ILE A 119 1.53 -6.81 3.29
C ILE A 119 0.74 -8.11 3.06
N ILE A 120 1.31 -9.27 3.41
CA ILE A 120 0.63 -10.55 3.30
C ILE A 120 -0.64 -10.57 4.17
N LEU A 121 -0.56 -10.05 5.40
CA LEU A 121 -1.74 -9.98 6.27
C LEU A 121 -2.84 -9.08 5.67
N ILE A 122 -2.48 -7.92 5.13
CA ILE A 122 -3.43 -7.01 4.47
C ILE A 122 -4.07 -7.70 3.27
N LEU A 123 -3.29 -8.36 2.41
CA LEU A 123 -3.82 -9.07 1.24
C LEU A 123 -4.78 -10.19 1.67
N PHE A 124 -4.44 -10.95 2.71
CA PHE A 124 -5.30 -11.98 3.27
C PHE A 124 -6.62 -11.40 3.81
N LEU A 125 -6.57 -10.31 4.58
CA LEU A 125 -7.77 -9.66 5.11
C LEU A 125 -8.64 -9.03 4.01
N GLU A 126 -8.02 -8.45 2.99
CA GLU A 126 -8.72 -7.89 1.82
C GLU A 126 -9.44 -9.00 1.03
N SER A 127 -8.88 -10.22 0.95
CA SER A 127 -9.55 -11.36 0.29
C SER A 127 -10.91 -11.73 0.94
N GLY A 128 -11.07 -11.48 2.23
CA GLY A 128 -12.35 -11.66 2.93
C GLY A 128 -13.42 -10.65 2.46
N CYS A 129 -13.02 -9.43 2.08
CA CYS A 129 -13.92 -8.41 1.55
C CYS A 129 -14.53 -8.84 0.21
N LEU A 130 -13.71 -9.46 -0.66
CA LEU A 130 -14.18 -10.00 -1.95
C LEU A 130 -15.31 -11.01 -1.77
N GLY A 131 -15.18 -11.91 -0.80
CA GLY A 131 -16.22 -12.90 -0.50
C GLY A 131 -17.55 -12.22 -0.19
N LEU A 132 -17.53 -11.16 0.61
CA LEU A 132 -18.73 -10.39 0.96
C LEU A 132 -19.30 -9.63 -0.25
N ILE A 133 -18.46 -8.97 -1.05
CA ILE A 133 -18.90 -8.22 -2.24
C ILE A 133 -19.47 -9.17 -3.31
N SER A 134 -18.92 -10.37 -3.45
CA SER A 134 -19.45 -11.37 -4.38
C SER A 134 -20.82 -11.91 -3.95
N TYR A 135 -21.13 -11.85 -2.65
CA TYR A 135 -22.41 -12.29 -2.08
C TYR A 135 -23.47 -11.19 -2.10
N PHE A 136 -23.09 -9.95 -1.80
CA PHE A 136 -23.97 -8.79 -1.83
C PHE A 136 -23.87 -8.08 -3.17
N LYS A 137 -24.95 -8.06 -3.97
CA LYS A 137 -25.03 -7.18 -5.15
C LYS A 137 -25.02 -5.72 -4.67
N LEU A 138 -23.91 -5.03 -4.88
CA LEU A 138 -23.75 -3.62 -4.53
C LEU A 138 -24.17 -2.77 -5.72
N ASP A 139 -25.42 -2.28 -5.68
CA ASP A 139 -26.03 -1.56 -6.79
C ASP A 139 -25.98 -0.03 -6.62
N ASN A 140 -25.50 0.45 -5.46
CA ASN A 140 -25.45 1.88 -5.11
C ASN A 140 -24.08 2.28 -4.53
N PHE A 141 -23.61 3.46 -4.93
CA PHE A 141 -22.37 4.09 -4.46
C PHE A 141 -22.27 4.08 -2.93
N TRP A 142 -23.35 4.44 -2.24
CA TRP A 142 -23.35 4.53 -0.77
C TRP A 142 -23.15 3.18 -0.10
N GLN A 143 -23.64 2.09 -0.70
CA GLN A 143 -23.43 0.74 -0.18
C GLN A 143 -21.96 0.33 -0.35
N VAL A 144 -21.39 0.57 -1.54
CA VAL A 144 -19.98 0.33 -1.83
C VAL A 144 -19.09 1.11 -0.86
N PHE A 145 -19.36 2.41 -0.70
CA PHE A 145 -18.60 3.28 0.18
C PHE A 145 -18.70 2.88 1.66
N ALA A 146 -19.90 2.55 2.14
CA ALA A 146 -20.11 2.14 3.52
C ALA A 146 -19.40 0.82 3.84
N LEU A 147 -19.52 -0.18 2.96
CA LEU A 147 -18.84 -1.47 3.13
C LEU A 147 -17.31 -1.31 3.06
N ALA A 148 -16.81 -0.55 2.09
CA ALA A 148 -15.38 -0.26 1.95
C ALA A 148 -14.80 0.42 3.20
N SER A 149 -15.49 1.44 3.70
CA SER A 149 -15.07 2.19 4.89
C SER A 149 -15.09 1.31 6.13
N PHE A 150 -16.17 0.56 6.33
CA PHE A 150 -16.29 -0.39 7.43
C PHE A 150 -15.16 -1.43 7.39
N TRP A 151 -14.89 -2.03 6.23
CA TRP A 151 -13.84 -3.02 6.07
C TRP A 151 -12.45 -2.43 6.30
N GLN A 152 -12.19 -1.22 5.83
CA GLN A 152 -10.91 -0.53 6.03
C GLN A 152 -10.66 -0.21 7.52
N ILE A 153 -11.71 0.18 8.25
CA ILE A 153 -11.63 0.40 9.70
C ILE A 153 -11.33 -0.91 10.43
N LEU A 154 -12.01 -2.01 10.07
CA LEU A 154 -11.74 -3.32 10.65
C LEU A 154 -10.29 -3.79 10.41
N ILE A 155 -9.79 -3.65 9.18
CA ILE A 155 -8.38 -3.94 8.86
C ILE A 155 -7.46 -3.06 9.72
N GLY A 156 -7.72 -1.75 9.80
CA GLY A 156 -6.94 -0.83 10.62
C GLY A 156 -6.86 -1.25 12.09
N ILE A 157 -7.99 -1.67 12.67
CA ILE A 157 -8.08 -2.19 14.04
C ILE A 157 -7.23 -3.46 14.21
N ILE A 158 -7.30 -4.40 13.26
CA ILE A 158 -6.51 -5.65 13.29
C ILE A 158 -5.02 -5.33 13.18
N LEU A 159 -4.62 -4.45 12.26
CA LEU A 159 -3.22 -4.04 12.10
C LEU A 159 -2.69 -3.35 13.35
N LEU A 160 -3.47 -2.46 13.98
CA LEU A 160 -3.10 -1.85 15.25
C LEU A 160 -2.88 -2.92 16.33
N LYS A 161 -3.77 -3.92 16.43
CA LYS A 161 -3.66 -4.96 17.47
C LYS A 161 -2.50 -5.92 17.27
N PHE A 162 -2.17 -6.28 16.02
CA PHE A 162 -1.24 -7.37 15.71
C PHE A 162 0.12 -6.92 15.14
N ILE A 163 0.21 -5.71 14.61
CA ILE A 163 1.40 -5.19 13.93
C ILE A 163 1.98 -3.95 14.60
N ALA A 164 1.15 -3.04 15.12
CA ALA A 164 1.68 -1.81 15.73
C ALA A 164 2.60 -2.12 16.92
N SER A 165 3.63 -1.30 17.07
CA SER A 165 4.52 -1.36 18.23
C SER A 165 3.73 -1.06 19.51
N LYS A 166 4.26 -1.45 20.67
CA LYS A 166 3.59 -1.15 21.95
C LYS A 166 3.36 0.34 22.15
N ASP A 167 4.32 1.17 21.71
CA ASP A 167 4.27 2.62 21.84
C ASP A 167 3.23 3.23 20.88
N ASP A 168 3.23 2.81 19.61
CA ASP A 168 2.23 3.25 18.62
C ASP A 168 0.81 2.83 19.03
N TYR A 169 0.69 1.62 19.58
CA TYR A 169 -0.56 1.09 20.09
C TYR A 169 -1.08 1.91 21.28
N ALA A 170 -0.21 2.20 22.26
CA ALA A 170 -0.55 3.03 23.42
C ALA A 170 -0.96 4.44 23.00
N TYR A 171 -0.19 5.06 22.08
CA TYR A 171 -0.52 6.37 21.52
C TYR A 171 -1.89 6.37 20.82
N ALA A 172 -2.21 5.33 20.05
CA ALA A 172 -3.51 5.19 19.41
C ALA A 172 -4.65 5.04 20.43
N MET A 173 -4.44 4.30 21.54
CA MET A 173 -5.44 4.16 22.61
C MET A 173 -5.70 5.48 23.34
N ASP A 174 -4.68 6.31 23.54
CA ASP A 174 -4.79 7.61 24.21
C ASP A 174 -5.42 8.68 23.32
N THR A 175 -5.09 8.67 22.02
CA THR A 175 -5.59 9.67 21.06
C THR A 175 -7.06 9.43 20.69
N VAL A 176 -7.50 8.17 20.66
CA VAL A 176 -8.88 7.81 20.31
C VAL A 176 -9.51 6.97 21.43
N PRO A 177 -10.20 7.60 22.41
CA PRO A 177 -10.70 6.92 23.61
C PRO A 177 -11.67 5.77 23.32
N ILE A 178 -12.39 5.84 22.20
CA ILE A 178 -13.32 4.79 21.74
C ILE A 178 -12.55 3.51 21.38
N ILE A 179 -11.43 3.66 20.67
CA ILE A 179 -10.54 2.53 20.31
C ILE A 179 -9.93 1.96 21.59
N GLY A 180 -9.50 2.83 22.52
CA GLY A 180 -9.01 2.48 23.85
C GLY A 180 -9.93 1.53 24.64
N LYS A 181 -11.25 1.74 24.56
CA LYS A 181 -12.24 0.89 25.25
C LYS A 181 -12.44 -0.48 24.58
N ILE A 182 -12.33 -0.56 23.25
CA ILE A 182 -12.61 -1.77 22.48
C ILE A 182 -11.40 -2.71 22.43
N LEU A 183 -10.20 -2.16 22.35
CA LEU A 183 -9.01 -2.93 22.00
C LEU A 183 -8.08 -3.28 23.17
N ARG A 184 -8.19 -2.63 24.34
CA ARG A 184 -7.34 -2.88 25.53
C ARG A 184 -7.05 -4.37 25.69
N ARG A 185 -5.79 -4.76 25.48
CA ARG A 185 -5.32 -6.10 25.82
C ARG A 185 -5.50 -6.23 27.33
N GLN A 186 -6.38 -7.13 27.77
CA GLN A 186 -6.27 -7.61 29.15
C GLN A 186 -4.95 -8.35 29.22
N GLU A 187 -4.10 -7.90 30.14
CA GLU A 187 -2.76 -8.46 30.39
C GLU A 187 -2.79 -9.97 30.62
#